data_AF-A0A950XC65-F1
#
_entry.id   AF-A0A950XC65-F1
#
_cell.length_a   1.000
_cell.length_b   1.000
_cell.length_c   1.000
_cell.angle_alpha   90.00
_cell.angle_beta   90.00
_cell.angle_gamma   90.00
#
_symmetry.space_group_name_H-M   'P 1'
#
loop_
_entity.id
_entity.type
_entity.pdbx_description
1 polymer ?
#
loop_
_entity_poly.entity_id
_entity_poly.type
_entity_poly.pdbx_seq_one_letter_code
_entity_poly.pdbx_strand_id
1 'polypeptide(L)'
;MSRRNLDDYQYTIFKYHYLLGADWKLCCRKLKVDRGTFFHEVYRIEQKLGRTFRELEPHALFPLDEYFNGTGRAAVIPISSPFRVETEAAPKTGPILKFPVRKAA
;
A
#
# COMPACT_ATOMS: atom_id res chain seq x y z
N MET A 1 -16.75 4.82 -0.90
CA MET A 1 -15.62 5.76 -0.96
C MET A 1 -14.92 5.75 -2.31
N SER A 2 -14.52 4.58 -2.84
CA SER A 2 -13.82 4.49 -4.14
C SER A 2 -14.62 5.03 -5.34
N ARG A 3 -15.94 4.79 -5.39
CA ARG A 3 -16.81 5.28 -6.48
C ARG A 3 -17.04 6.80 -6.49
N ARG A 4 -16.77 7.50 -5.37
CA ARG A 4 -16.90 8.96 -5.28
C ARG A 4 -15.62 9.71 -5.68
N ASN A 5 -14.47 9.02 -5.64
CA ASN A 5 -13.15 9.63 -5.89
C ASN A 5 -12.55 9.23 -7.24
N LEU A 6 -13.06 8.17 -7.86
CA LEU A 6 -12.66 7.70 -9.18
C LEU A 6 -13.64 8.20 -10.22
N ASP A 7 -13.10 8.57 -11.39
CA ASP A 7 -13.89 8.82 -12.59
C ASP A 7 -14.56 7.52 -13.07
N ASP A 8 -15.64 7.60 -13.86
CA ASP A 8 -16.43 6.43 -14.28
C ASP A 8 -15.57 5.40 -15.04
N TYR A 9 -14.64 5.88 -15.85
CA TYR A 9 -13.67 5.04 -16.56
C TYR A 9 -12.70 4.35 -15.59
N GLN A 10 -12.14 5.11 -14.64
CA GLN A 10 -11.22 4.59 -13.62
C GLN A 10 -11.91 3.59 -12.69
N TYR A 11 -13.16 3.85 -12.31
CA TYR A 11 -13.98 2.94 -11.52
C TYR A 11 -14.26 1.64 -12.27
N THR A 12 -14.45 1.71 -13.58
CA THR A 12 -14.66 0.52 -14.42
C THR A 12 -13.40 -0.35 -14.50
N ILE A 13 -12.23 0.26 -14.69
CA ILE A 13 -10.93 -0.45 -14.60
C ILE A 13 -10.78 -1.08 -13.23
N PHE A 14 -11.02 -0.30 -12.16
CA PHE A 14 -10.91 -0.77 -10.78
C PHE A 14 -11.81 -1.98 -10.52
N LYS A 15 -13.07 -1.93 -10.98
CA LYS A 15 -14.03 -3.02 -10.82
C LYS A 15 -13.58 -4.29 -11.55
N TYR A 16 -13.13 -4.19 -12.80
CA TYR A 16 -12.70 -5.38 -13.53
C TYR A 16 -11.41 -5.97 -12.99
N HIS A 17 -10.42 -5.14 -12.68
CA HIS A 17 -9.10 -5.62 -12.29
C HIS A 17 -9.06 -6.07 -10.82
N TYR A 18 -9.51 -5.22 -9.88
CA TYR A 18 -9.36 -5.50 -8.45
C TYR A 18 -10.57 -6.23 -7.86
N LEU A 19 -11.80 -5.87 -8.23
CA LEU A 19 -12.99 -6.49 -7.61
C LEU A 19 -13.35 -7.84 -8.26
N LEU A 20 -13.16 -7.97 -9.58
CA LEU A 20 -13.46 -9.19 -10.32
C LEU A 20 -12.23 -10.05 -10.60
N GLY A 21 -11.02 -9.55 -10.30
CA GLY A 21 -9.77 -10.30 -10.48
C GLY A 21 -9.42 -10.60 -11.95
N ALA A 22 -9.94 -9.83 -12.90
CA ALA A 22 -9.64 -10.05 -14.31
C ALA A 22 -8.18 -9.75 -14.64
N ASP A 23 -7.56 -10.62 -15.44
CA ASP A 23 -6.21 -10.40 -15.97
C ASP A 23 -6.17 -9.13 -16.83
N TRP A 24 -5.03 -8.43 -16.82
CA TRP A 24 -4.84 -7.17 -17.54
C TRP A 24 -5.10 -7.32 -19.04
N LYS A 25 -4.81 -8.50 -19.62
CA LYS A 25 -5.11 -8.81 -21.03
C LYS A 25 -6.61 -8.79 -21.32
N LEU A 26 -7.43 -9.33 -20.40
CA LEU A 26 -8.88 -9.34 -20.54
C LEU A 26 -9.46 -7.94 -20.39
N CYS A 27 -8.91 -7.16 -19.45
CA CYS A 27 -9.27 -5.75 -19.26
C CYS A 27 -8.93 -4.93 -20.52
N CYS A 28 -7.73 -5.05 -21.06
CA CYS A 28 -7.30 -4.36 -22.29
C CYS A 28 -8.22 -4.68 -23.47
N ARG A 29 -8.59 -5.97 -23.63
CA ARG A 29 -9.52 -6.40 -24.70
C ARG A 29 -10.93 -5.84 -24.53
N LYS A 30 -11.43 -5.80 -23.30
CA LYS A 30 -12.80 -5.34 -23.01
C LYS A 30 -12.94 -3.82 -23.08
N LEU A 31 -11.95 -3.10 -22.58
CA LEU A 31 -11.94 -1.64 -22.52
C LEU A 31 -11.34 -1.00 -23.78
N LYS A 32 -10.77 -1.81 -24.69
CA LYS A 32 -10.06 -1.36 -25.90
C LYS A 32 -8.91 -0.39 -25.59
N VAL A 33 -8.12 -0.73 -24.58
CA VAL A 33 -6.99 0.08 -24.09
C VAL A 33 -5.70 -0.67 -24.38
N ASP A 34 -4.63 0.06 -24.69
CA ASP A 34 -3.31 -0.53 -24.81
C ASP A 34 -2.72 -0.87 -23.43
N ARG A 35 -1.74 -1.77 -23.42
CA ARG A 35 -1.07 -2.22 -22.20
C ARG A 35 -0.47 -1.04 -21.41
N GLY A 36 0.16 -0.09 -22.09
CA GLY A 36 0.84 1.03 -21.46
C GLY A 36 -0.16 1.90 -20.71
N THR A 37 -1.18 2.39 -21.41
CA THR A 37 -2.24 3.22 -20.85
C THR A 37 -2.98 2.52 -19.72
N PHE A 38 -3.21 1.20 -19.82
CA PHE A 38 -3.83 0.43 -18.74
C PHE A 38 -3.02 0.52 -17.44
N PHE A 39 -1.71 0.26 -17.48
CA PHE A 39 -0.87 0.33 -16.27
C PHE A 39 -0.73 1.77 -15.74
N HIS A 40 -0.68 2.77 -16.61
CA HIS A 40 -0.68 4.17 -16.17
C HIS A 40 -1.96 4.53 -15.40
N GLU A 41 -3.12 4.07 -15.89
CA GLU A 41 -4.39 4.30 -15.20
C GLU A 41 -4.48 3.51 -13.90
N VAL A 42 -3.94 2.29 -13.85
CA VAL A 42 -3.81 1.51 -12.61
C VAL A 42 -3.00 2.28 -11.56
N TYR A 43 -1.82 2.80 -11.90
CA TYR A 43 -1.01 3.57 -10.95
C TYR A 43 -1.72 4.85 -10.47
N ARG A 44 -2.46 5.52 -11.36
CA ARG A 44 -3.27 6.70 -10.98
C ARG A 44 -4.38 6.34 -10.01
N ILE A 45 -5.07 5.21 -10.24
CA ILE A 45 -6.11 4.70 -9.34
C ILE A 45 -5.51 4.40 -7.97
N GLU A 46 -4.38 3.70 -7.91
CA GLU A 46 -3.68 3.38 -6.66
C GLU A 46 -3.25 4.64 -5.90
N GLN A 47 -2.68 5.62 -6.58
CA GLN A 47 -2.28 6.89 -5.97
C GLN A 47 -3.47 7.65 -5.39
N LYS A 48 -4.59 7.74 -6.13
CA LYS A 48 -5.80 8.42 -5.65
C LYS A 48 -6.40 7.70 -4.46
N LEU A 49 -6.61 6.39 -4.56
CA LEU A 49 -7.18 5.59 -3.48
C LEU A 49 -6.29 5.60 -2.24
N GLY A 50 -4.97 5.52 -2.40
CA GLY A 50 -4.03 5.60 -1.29
C GLY A 50 -4.14 6.91 -0.50
N ARG A 51 -4.29 8.05 -1.19
CA ARG A 51 -4.53 9.35 -0.53
C ARG A 51 -5.88 9.39 0.18
N THR A 52 -6.95 9.00 -0.52
CA THR A 52 -8.29 8.97 0.07
C THR A 52 -8.34 8.08 1.32
N PHE A 53 -7.72 6.90 1.27
CA PHE A 53 -7.72 5.96 2.39
C PHE A 53 -6.89 6.43 3.58
N ARG A 54 -5.87 7.26 3.34
CA ARG A 54 -5.11 7.95 4.40
C ARG A 54 -5.93 9.05 5.08
N GLU A 55 -6.77 9.75 4.34
CA GLU A 55 -7.54 10.92 4.81
C GLU A 55 -8.94 10.57 5.35
N LEU A 56 -9.31 9.28 5.37
CA LEU A 56 -10.62 8.86 5.89
C LEU A 56 -10.70 9.05 7.41
N GLU A 57 -11.62 9.90 7.88
CA GLU A 57 -12.06 9.93 9.28
C GLU A 57 -13.38 9.14 9.44
N PRO A 58 -13.63 8.47 10.57
CA PRO A 58 -12.81 8.37 11.80
C PRO A 58 -11.76 7.24 11.78
N HIS A 59 -11.72 6.42 10.72
CA HIS A 59 -10.76 5.33 10.58
C HIS A 59 -9.99 5.47 9.28
N ALA A 60 -8.81 6.07 9.36
CA ALA A 60 -7.86 5.99 8.28
C ALA A 60 -7.48 4.52 8.13
N LEU A 61 -7.49 3.98 6.91
CA LEU A 61 -7.03 2.60 6.65
C LEU A 61 -5.49 2.50 6.78
N PHE A 62 -4.84 3.60 7.19
CA PHE A 62 -3.42 3.70 7.40
C PHE A 62 -3.15 3.96 8.89
N PRO A 63 -2.27 3.16 9.54
CA PRO A 63 -1.48 2.06 8.99
C PRO A 63 -2.34 0.81 8.74
N LEU A 64 -2.14 0.16 7.59
CA LEU A 64 -2.87 -1.07 7.22
C LEU A 64 -2.70 -2.18 8.29
N ASP A 65 -1.54 -2.18 8.95
CA ASP A 65 -1.20 -3.12 10.03
C ASP A 65 -2.19 -3.04 11.20
N GLU A 66 -2.65 -1.84 11.56
CA GLU A 66 -3.61 -1.68 12.67
C GLU A 66 -5.05 -2.08 12.26
N TYR A 67 -5.41 -1.90 10.98
CA TYR A 67 -6.75 -2.18 10.48
C TYR A 67 -6.96 -3.66 10.13
N PHE A 68 -5.95 -4.31 9.54
CA PHE A 68 -6.02 -5.72 9.14
C PHE A 68 -5.50 -6.70 10.22
N ASN A 69 -4.68 -6.25 11.18
CA ASN A 69 -4.19 -7.13 12.25
C ASN A 69 -5.03 -7.02 13.54
N GLY A 70 -6.05 -6.16 13.55
CA GLY A 70 -6.91 -5.92 14.71
C GLY A 70 -6.18 -5.24 15.86
N THR A 71 -6.94 -4.63 16.77
CA THR A 71 -6.45 -4.11 18.06
C THR A 71 -6.09 -5.25 19.01
N GLY A 72 -5.27 -6.19 18.57
CA GLY A 72 -4.38 -6.92 19.45
C GLY A 72 -3.26 -5.98 19.87
N ARG A 73 -3.47 -5.17 20.90
CA ARG A 73 -2.35 -4.86 21.79
C ARG A 73 -1.92 -6.18 22.43
N ALA A 74 -1.20 -7.01 21.68
CA ALA A 74 -0.12 -7.72 22.30
C ALA A 74 0.81 -6.59 22.76
N ALA A 75 0.75 -6.26 24.04
CA ALA A 75 1.93 -5.72 24.69
C ALA A 75 3.09 -6.53 24.13
N VAL A 76 4.12 -5.86 23.63
CA VAL A 76 5.40 -6.51 23.41
C VAL A 76 5.82 -6.96 24.80
N ILE A 77 5.32 -8.13 25.22
CA ILE A 77 5.95 -8.91 26.26
C ILE A 77 7.31 -9.16 25.64
N PRO A 78 8.40 -8.63 26.21
CA PRO A 78 9.72 -9.07 25.77
C PRO A 78 9.70 -10.58 25.96
N ILE A 79 9.59 -11.32 24.85
CA ILE A 79 9.63 -12.76 24.84
C ILE A 79 11.05 -13.09 25.29
N SER A 80 11.21 -13.27 26.60
CA SER A 80 12.29 -14.06 27.16
C SER A 80 11.96 -15.51 26.82
N SER A 81 12.08 -15.89 25.55
CA SER A 81 12.01 -17.30 25.20
C SER A 81 13.25 -17.97 25.78
N PRO A 82 13.12 -19.10 26.50
CA PRO A 82 14.27 -19.93 26.87
C PRO A 82 14.80 -20.71 25.66
N PHE A 83 14.20 -20.53 24.48
CA PHE A 83 14.55 -21.28 23.27
C PHE A 83 15.47 -20.42 22.40
N ARG A 84 16.76 -20.80 22.36
CA ARG A 84 17.73 -20.29 21.39
C ARG A 84 17.32 -20.77 20.00
N VAL A 85 16.55 -19.94 19.29
CA VAL A 85 16.52 -20.05 17.83
C VAL A 85 17.77 -19.31 17.35
N GLU A 86 18.74 -20.05 16.83
CA GLU A 86 19.88 -19.48 16.12
C GLU A 86 19.37 -18.89 14.80
N THR A 87 18.89 -17.65 14.83
CA THR A 87 18.72 -16.87 13.62
C THR A 87 20.08 -16.37 13.16
N GLU A 88 20.42 -16.60 11.89
CA GLU A 88 21.62 -16.05 11.26
C GLU A 88 21.77 -14.56 11.59
N ALA A 89 23.01 -14.14 11.88
CA ALA A 89 23.31 -12.81 12.38
C ALA A 89 22.70 -11.73 11.48
N ALA A 90 21.92 -10.82 12.08
CA ALA A 90 21.38 -9.66 11.38
C ALA A 90 22.49 -8.94 10.61
N PRO A 91 22.28 -8.57 9.33
CA PRO A 91 23.28 -7.85 8.57
C PRO A 91 23.64 -6.57 9.31
N LYS A 92 24.94 -6.37 9.57
CA LYS A 92 25.46 -5.20 10.27
C LYS A 92 24.96 -3.95 9.56
N THR A 93 24.05 -3.21 10.19
CA THR A 93 23.63 -1.89 9.74
C THR A 93 24.88 -1.03 9.64
N GLY A 94 25.25 -0.65 8.42
CA GLY A 94 26.34 0.28 8.17
C GLY A 94 26.07 1.63 8.86
N PRO A 95 27.11 2.46 9.07
CA PRO A 95 26.95 3.72 9.76
C PRO A 95 25.96 4.63 9.02
N ILE A 96 24.99 5.18 9.75
CA ILE A 96 24.05 6.18 9.25
C ILE A 96 24.85 7.42 8.83
N LEU A 97 24.92 7.68 7.52
CA LEU A 97 25.48 8.91 6.96
C LEU A 97 24.59 10.10 7.36
N LYS A 98 25.06 10.90 8.31
CA LYS A 98 24.43 12.18 8.67
C LYS A 98 24.79 13.23 7.63
N PHE A 99 23.84 13.60 6.79
CA PHE A 99 23.99 14.73 5.87
C PHE A 99 23.83 16.05 6.64
N PRO A 100 24.75 17.04 6.48
CA PRO A 100 24.60 18.33 7.12
C PRO A 100 23.51 19.14 6.41
N VAL A 101 22.39 19.36 7.11
CA VAL A 101 21.35 20.31 6.67
C VAL A 101 21.87 21.71 6.94
N ARG A 102 22.18 22.47 5.87
CA ARG A 102 22.47 23.91 5.98
C ARG A 102 21.19 24.61 6.45
N LYS A 103 21.25 25.27 7.61
CA LYS A 103 20.18 26.20 8.03
C LYS A 103 20.22 27.42 7.09
N ALA A 104 19.12 27.69 6.41
CA ALA A 104 18.91 28.95 5.71
C ALA A 104 18.77 30.07 6.75
N ALA A 105 19.51 31.15 6.55
CA ALA A 105 19.41 32.41 7.29
C ALA A 105 18.52 33.39 6.50
#